data_AF-M0CHM5-F1
#
_entry.id   AF-M0CHM5-F1
#
_cell.length_a   1.000
_cell.length_b   1.000
_cell.length_c   1.000
_cell.angle_alpha   90.00
_cell.angle_beta   90.00
_cell.angle_gamma   90.00
#
_symmetry.space_group_name_H-M   'P 1'
#
loop_
_entity.id
_entity.type
_entity.pdbx_description
1 polymer ?
#
loop_
_entity_poly.entity_id
_entity_poly.type
_entity_poly.pdbx_seq_one_letter_code
_entity_poly.pdbx_strand_id
1 'polypeptide(L)'
;MNRRAFLGGAGVALSLGVAGRRAASPPDPVVVRVWFSESAATQHALADRVEGYLGAALDGALEAVEIDVAPSTVALPHEGGKESLGVDWPVTVAEGAVGMADIDPVGDVNLLVTDGDPRRQPAGYARPRIAAATGGAYIARMAPAAETPPVVPYSIPAAATQLLLHEVGHALGATHSHGTARREGDALVASPMVGSYLWAPERVRERQLGDESACGGAYPDADDASERRLGLRYTDCAAGALE
;
A
#
# COMPACT_ATOMS: atom_id res chain seq x y z
N MET A 1 0.95 -18.25 -80.05
CA MET A 1 -0.07 -19.26 -79.64
C MET A 1 0.44 -19.90 -78.36
N ASN A 2 -0.18 -19.91 -77.18
CA ASN A 2 -1.49 -19.51 -76.63
C ASN A 2 -1.26 -19.23 -75.12
N ARG A 3 -1.62 -18.08 -74.54
CA ARG A 3 -2.92 -17.77 -73.88
C ARG A 3 -3.49 -18.89 -72.99
N ARG A 4 -3.43 -18.67 -71.65
CA ARG A 4 -4.46 -18.94 -70.60
C ARG A 4 -3.76 -18.80 -69.23
N ALA A 5 -3.92 -17.71 -68.48
CA ALA A 5 -5.02 -17.32 -67.58
C ALA A 5 -4.40 -17.25 -66.16
N PHE A 6 -4.06 -16.08 -65.59
CA PHE A 6 -4.93 -15.08 -64.95
C PHE A 6 -5.97 -15.70 -64.01
N LEU A 7 -5.65 -15.77 -62.72
CA LEU A 7 -6.50 -15.92 -61.50
C LEU A 7 -5.50 -16.10 -60.33
N GLY A 8 -5.52 -15.40 -59.20
CA GLY A 8 -6.29 -14.27 -58.72
C GLY A 8 -5.57 -13.72 -57.49
N GLY A 9 -5.61 -12.40 -57.32
CA GLY A 9 -5.19 -11.76 -56.07
C GLY A 9 -6.26 -11.89 -55.00
N ALA A 10 -5.83 -12.11 -53.76
CA ALA A 10 -6.43 -11.64 -52.51
C ALA A 10 -5.69 -12.32 -51.36
N GLY A 11 -4.74 -11.65 -50.73
CA GLY A 11 -3.95 -12.27 -49.67
C GLY A 11 -3.11 -11.33 -48.82
N VAL A 12 -3.53 -10.06 -48.64
CA VAL A 12 -2.90 -9.17 -47.66
C VAL A 12 -3.98 -8.23 -47.07
N ALA A 13 -4.77 -8.72 -46.12
CA ALA A 13 -5.66 -7.88 -45.32
C ALA A 13 -6.04 -8.52 -43.96
N LEU A 14 -5.16 -9.31 -43.34
CA LEU A 14 -5.43 -9.89 -42.02
C LEU A 14 -4.34 -9.63 -40.96
N SER A 15 -3.24 -8.97 -41.33
CA SER A 15 -2.09 -8.79 -40.43
C SER A 15 -2.09 -7.50 -39.61
N LEU A 16 -3.06 -6.59 -39.83
CA LEU A 16 -3.15 -5.32 -39.09
C LEU A 16 -4.11 -5.37 -37.88
N GLY A 17 -4.91 -6.42 -37.72
CA GLY A 17 -5.90 -6.53 -36.65
C GLY A 17 -5.38 -7.07 -35.31
N VAL A 18 -4.23 -7.76 -35.31
CA VAL A 18 -3.68 -8.40 -34.09
C VAL A 18 -2.67 -7.48 -33.38
N ALA A 19 -1.98 -6.61 -34.12
CA ALA A 19 -1.07 -5.63 -33.53
C ALA A 19 -1.81 -4.49 -32.78
N GLY A 20 -3.05 -4.17 -33.18
CA GLY A 20 -3.86 -3.12 -32.53
C GLY A 20 -4.62 -3.57 -31.27
N ARG A 21 -4.81 -4.88 -31.05
CA ARG A 21 -5.62 -5.38 -29.92
C ARG A 21 -4.84 -5.55 -28.62
N ARG A 22 -3.52 -5.78 -28.68
CA ARG A 22 -2.66 -5.79 -27.49
C ARG A 22 -2.37 -4.40 -26.93
N ALA A 23 -2.58 -3.34 -27.73
CA ALA A 23 -2.40 -1.97 -27.28
C ALA A 23 -3.63 -1.40 -26.53
N ALA A 24 -4.71 -2.18 -26.36
CA ALA A 24 -5.99 -1.71 -25.84
C ALA A 24 -6.58 -2.60 -24.73
N SER A 25 -5.86 -3.63 -24.29
CA SER A 25 -6.25 -4.32 -23.06
C SER A 25 -5.78 -3.46 -21.88
N PRO A 26 -6.67 -3.06 -20.96
CA PRO A 26 -6.23 -2.44 -19.73
C PRO A 26 -5.22 -3.36 -19.04
N PRO A 27 -4.20 -2.81 -18.35
CA PRO A 27 -3.26 -3.64 -17.61
C PRO A 27 -4.01 -4.52 -16.61
N ASP A 28 -3.44 -5.69 -16.32
CA ASP A 28 -3.94 -6.52 -15.22
C ASP A 28 -3.87 -5.69 -13.92
N PRO A 29 -4.93 -5.68 -13.10
CA PRO A 29 -4.95 -4.88 -11.87
C PRO A 29 -3.89 -5.38 -10.88
N VAL A 30 -3.28 -4.46 -10.15
CA VAL A 30 -2.43 -4.80 -9.01
C VAL A 30 -3.32 -5.35 -7.90
N VAL A 31 -3.03 -6.57 -7.42
CA VAL A 31 -3.82 -7.22 -6.37
C VAL A 31 -3.17 -7.04 -5.00
N VAL A 32 -3.88 -6.42 -4.06
CA VAL A 32 -3.51 -6.42 -2.64
C VAL A 32 -4.36 -7.44 -1.91
N ARG A 33 -3.78 -8.61 -1.61
CA ARG A 33 -4.44 -9.62 -0.78
C ARG A 33 -4.22 -9.32 0.69
N VAL A 34 -5.31 -9.09 1.41
CA VAL A 34 -5.35 -8.72 2.82
C VAL A 34 -5.66 -9.94 3.67
N TRP A 35 -4.80 -10.19 4.65
CA TRP A 35 -4.93 -11.23 5.66
C TRP A 35 -5.10 -10.60 7.02
N PHE A 36 -6.01 -11.15 7.83
CA PHE A 36 -6.16 -10.74 9.23
C PHE A 36 -5.58 -11.78 10.17
N SER A 37 -4.90 -11.34 11.23
CA SER A 37 -4.68 -12.23 12.37
C SER A 37 -6.01 -12.66 12.98
N GLU A 38 -6.02 -13.78 13.71
CA GLU A 38 -7.22 -14.24 14.43
C GLU A 38 -7.81 -13.14 15.33
N SER A 39 -6.97 -12.37 16.03
CA SER A 39 -7.43 -11.26 16.86
C SER A 39 -7.99 -10.10 16.03
N ALA A 40 -7.29 -9.70 14.96
CA ALA A 40 -7.74 -8.60 14.10
C ALA A 40 -9.08 -8.90 13.42
N ALA A 41 -9.30 -10.15 13.03
CA ALA A 41 -10.55 -10.59 12.40
C ALA A 41 -11.78 -10.47 13.31
N THR A 42 -11.60 -10.37 14.63
CA THR A 42 -12.70 -10.11 15.57
C THR A 42 -13.22 -8.67 15.51
N GLN A 43 -12.45 -7.76 14.90
CA GLN A 43 -12.75 -6.33 14.87
C GLN A 43 -13.83 -6.04 13.83
N HIS A 44 -15.00 -5.66 14.31
CA HIS A 44 -16.10 -5.24 13.45
C HIS A 44 -15.69 -4.05 12.57
N ALA A 45 -16.08 -4.08 11.29
CA ALA A 45 -15.74 -3.10 10.26
C ALA A 45 -14.27 -3.04 9.82
N LEU A 46 -13.35 -3.85 10.36
CA LEU A 46 -11.93 -3.78 9.94
C LEU A 46 -11.74 -4.02 8.44
N ALA A 47 -12.38 -5.05 7.88
CA ALA A 47 -12.33 -5.36 6.45
C ALA A 47 -12.72 -4.14 5.61
N ASP A 48 -13.91 -3.60 5.84
CA ASP A 48 -14.42 -2.41 5.13
C ASP A 48 -13.50 -1.19 5.26
N ARG A 49 -12.84 -1.02 6.42
CA ARG A 49 -11.90 0.10 6.64
C ARG A 49 -10.61 -0.11 5.86
N VAL A 50 -10.03 -1.30 5.93
CA VAL A 50 -8.80 -1.62 5.20
C VAL A 50 -9.04 -1.51 3.69
N GLU A 51 -10.11 -2.13 3.18
CA GLU A 51 -10.50 -2.04 1.78
C GLU A 51 -10.73 -0.59 1.34
N GLY A 52 -11.53 0.16 2.09
CA GLY A 52 -11.84 1.55 1.76
C GLY A 52 -10.62 2.47 1.77
N TYR A 53 -9.73 2.36 2.76
CA TYR A 53 -8.55 3.21 2.83
C TYR A 53 -7.47 2.83 1.82
N LEU A 54 -7.23 1.53 1.59
CA LEU A 54 -6.32 1.07 0.55
C LEU A 54 -6.82 1.45 -0.83
N GLY A 55 -8.07 1.10 -1.15
CA GLY A 55 -8.67 1.40 -2.44
C GLY A 55 -8.59 2.88 -2.73
N ALA A 56 -9.01 3.73 -1.79
CA ALA A 56 -9.01 5.16 -2.06
C ALA A 56 -7.59 5.79 -2.06
N ALA A 57 -6.59 5.18 -1.41
CA ALA A 57 -5.19 5.62 -1.49
C ALA A 57 -4.51 5.20 -2.81
N LEU A 58 -4.87 4.04 -3.35
CA LEU A 58 -4.29 3.43 -4.54
C LEU A 58 -5.00 3.84 -5.84
N ASP A 59 -6.30 4.16 -5.80
CA ASP A 59 -7.11 4.59 -6.97
C ASP A 59 -6.56 5.84 -7.67
N GLY A 60 -5.91 6.74 -6.90
CA GLY A 60 -5.21 7.90 -7.46
C GLY A 60 -3.76 7.64 -7.87
N ALA A 61 -3.21 6.47 -7.55
CA ALA A 61 -1.79 6.16 -7.69
C ALA A 61 -1.49 5.07 -8.72
N LEU A 62 -2.42 4.14 -8.94
CA LEU A 62 -2.32 3.03 -9.88
C LEU A 62 -3.47 3.07 -10.88
N GLU A 63 -3.26 2.57 -12.10
CA GLU A 63 -4.27 2.56 -13.16
C GLU A 63 -5.44 1.60 -12.85
N ALA A 64 -5.14 0.47 -12.20
CA ALA A 64 -6.12 -0.49 -11.74
C ALA A 64 -5.61 -1.23 -10.50
N VAL A 65 -6.46 -1.35 -9.47
CA VAL A 65 -6.16 -2.04 -8.22
C VAL A 65 -7.34 -2.88 -7.77
N GLU A 66 -7.05 -4.07 -7.26
CA GLU A 66 -8.02 -4.96 -6.62
C GLU A 66 -7.59 -5.21 -5.18
N ILE A 67 -8.49 -4.99 -4.23
CA ILE A 67 -8.27 -5.32 -2.82
C ILE A 67 -9.05 -6.60 -2.52
N ASP A 68 -8.33 -7.67 -2.21
CA ASP A 68 -8.93 -8.99 -1.96
C ASP A 68 -8.74 -9.35 -0.49
N VAL A 69 -9.83 -9.36 0.29
CA VAL A 69 -9.79 -9.76 1.69
C VAL A 69 -9.92 -11.29 1.77
N ALA A 70 -8.86 -11.93 2.25
CA ALA A 70 -8.82 -13.37 2.38
C ALA A 70 -9.94 -13.88 3.31
N PRO A 71 -10.60 -15.00 2.96
CA PRO A 71 -11.70 -15.56 3.76
C PRO A 71 -11.23 -16.23 5.06
N SER A 72 -9.94 -16.57 5.17
CA SER A 72 -9.34 -17.20 6.34
C SER A 72 -8.41 -16.24 7.08
N THR A 73 -8.17 -16.56 8.36
CA THR A 73 -7.30 -15.80 9.25
C THR A 73 -5.94 -16.47 9.39
N VAL A 74 -4.95 -15.70 9.80
CA VAL A 74 -3.59 -16.18 10.08
C VAL A 74 -3.42 -16.33 11.59
N ALA A 75 -3.13 -17.55 12.05
CA ALA A 75 -2.74 -17.78 13.43
C ALA A 75 -1.29 -17.31 13.63
N LEU A 76 -1.07 -16.44 14.61
CA LEU A 76 0.26 -15.92 14.93
C LEU A 76 0.59 -16.19 16.41
N PRO A 77 1.85 -16.52 16.74
CA PRO A 77 2.27 -16.64 18.14
C PRO A 77 2.09 -15.32 18.90
N HIS A 78 2.34 -14.20 18.22
CA HIS A 78 2.22 -12.85 18.77
C HIS A 78 1.63 -11.89 17.74
N GLU A 79 0.90 -10.88 18.21
CA GLU A 79 0.18 -9.92 17.36
C GLU A 79 1.08 -8.80 16.82
N GLY A 80 2.38 -8.77 17.13
CA GLY A 80 3.26 -7.71 16.67
C GLY A 80 4.71 -7.96 17.05
N GLY A 81 5.57 -6.97 16.77
CA GLY A 81 7.00 -7.11 16.98
C GLY A 81 7.70 -7.77 15.80
N LYS A 82 9.04 -7.79 15.86
CA LYS A 82 9.88 -8.17 14.72
C LYS A 82 9.70 -9.63 14.33
N GLU A 83 9.50 -10.50 15.30
CA GLU A 83 9.31 -11.94 15.10
C GLU A 83 8.07 -12.17 14.25
N SER A 84 6.91 -11.66 14.65
CA SER A 84 5.67 -11.93 13.91
C SER A 84 5.58 -11.20 12.57
N LEU A 85 5.91 -9.90 12.54
CA LEU A 85 5.74 -9.10 11.32
C LEU A 85 6.85 -9.34 10.28
N GLY A 86 8.09 -9.50 10.75
CA GLY A 86 9.28 -9.53 9.89
C GLY A 86 9.91 -10.91 9.70
N VAL A 87 9.44 -11.93 10.43
CA VAL A 87 9.92 -13.32 10.30
C VAL A 87 8.76 -14.26 10.00
N ASP A 88 7.80 -14.40 10.92
CA ASP A 88 6.73 -15.39 10.80
C ASP A 88 5.88 -15.13 9.55
N TRP A 89 5.34 -13.92 9.41
CA TRP A 89 4.49 -13.59 8.26
C TRP A 89 5.18 -13.80 6.91
N PRO A 90 6.39 -13.27 6.67
CA PRO A 90 7.07 -13.54 5.42
C PRO A 90 7.43 -15.01 5.17
N VAL A 91 7.63 -15.82 6.21
CA VAL A 91 7.77 -17.28 6.10
C VAL A 91 6.45 -17.91 5.70
N THR A 92 5.34 -17.56 6.36
CA THR A 92 4.00 -18.06 6.03
C THR A 92 3.65 -17.79 4.56
N VAL A 93 3.93 -16.59 4.04
CA VAL A 93 3.74 -16.26 2.60
C VAL A 93 4.57 -17.18 1.70
N ALA A 94 5.83 -17.42 2.03
CA ALA A 94 6.70 -18.29 1.25
C ALA A 94 6.23 -19.76 1.29
N GLU A 95 5.77 -20.23 2.44
CA GLU A 95 5.20 -21.58 2.59
C GLU A 95 3.87 -21.72 1.83
N GLY A 96 3.01 -20.70 1.86
CA GLY A 96 1.77 -20.68 1.09
C GLY A 96 2.01 -20.79 -0.41
N ALA A 97 3.03 -20.09 -0.93
CA ALA A 97 3.40 -20.12 -2.35
C ALA A 97 3.83 -21.52 -2.85
N VAL A 98 4.21 -22.43 -1.94
CA VAL A 98 4.57 -23.82 -2.25
C VAL A 98 3.56 -24.84 -1.71
N GLY A 99 2.41 -24.39 -1.22
CA GLY A 99 1.32 -25.23 -0.69
C GLY A 99 1.62 -25.87 0.66
N MET A 100 2.51 -25.28 1.46
CA MET A 100 2.90 -25.75 2.80
C MET A 100 2.19 -25.02 3.95
N ALA A 101 1.59 -23.86 3.69
CA ALA A 101 0.74 -23.13 4.64
C ALA A 101 -0.69 -23.01 4.13
N ASP A 102 -1.65 -22.85 5.04
CA ASP A 102 -3.07 -22.66 4.73
C ASP A 102 -3.40 -21.21 4.32
N ILE A 103 -2.56 -20.66 3.44
CA ILE A 103 -2.78 -19.37 2.79
C ILE A 103 -2.46 -19.48 1.31
N ASP A 104 -3.17 -18.71 0.48
CA ASP A 104 -2.97 -18.62 -0.97
C ASP A 104 -2.43 -17.22 -1.30
N PRO A 105 -1.11 -17.01 -1.42
CA PRO A 105 -0.57 -15.68 -1.65
C PRO A 105 -0.73 -15.23 -3.11
N VAL A 106 -0.84 -13.92 -3.32
CA VAL A 106 -0.85 -13.31 -4.66
C VAL A 106 0.57 -12.92 -5.10
N GLY A 107 0.73 -12.72 -6.41
CA GLY A 107 2.01 -12.31 -7.01
C GLY A 107 2.42 -10.87 -6.70
N ASP A 108 1.45 -10.02 -6.33
CA ASP A 108 1.60 -8.59 -6.12
C ASP A 108 1.82 -8.27 -4.63
N VAL A 109 0.81 -7.91 -3.83
CA VAL A 109 1.01 -7.59 -2.41
C VAL A 109 0.24 -8.52 -1.49
N ASN A 110 0.94 -9.14 -0.54
CA ASN A 110 0.37 -9.90 0.56
C ASN A 110 0.51 -9.08 1.85
N LEU A 111 -0.59 -8.46 2.28
CA LEU A 111 -0.68 -7.63 3.47
C LEU A 111 -1.23 -8.44 4.66
N LEU A 112 -0.52 -8.48 5.77
CA LEU A 112 -1.05 -8.93 7.06
C LEU A 112 -1.45 -7.74 7.93
N VAL A 113 -2.66 -7.75 8.49
CA VAL A 113 -3.09 -6.79 9.51
C VAL A 113 -3.36 -7.52 10.82
N THR A 114 -2.68 -7.08 11.87
CA THR A 114 -2.75 -7.68 13.21
C THR A 114 -3.35 -6.72 14.22
N ASP A 115 -3.74 -7.23 15.39
CA ASP A 115 -4.28 -6.41 16.48
C ASP A 115 -3.19 -5.94 17.47
N GLY A 116 -1.93 -6.02 17.06
CA GLY A 116 -0.79 -5.56 17.85
C GLY A 116 -0.90 -4.08 18.20
N ASP A 117 -0.23 -3.66 19.28
CA ASP A 117 -0.21 -2.24 19.68
C ASP A 117 0.65 -1.41 18.72
N PRO A 118 0.07 -0.50 17.91
CA PRO A 118 0.82 0.29 16.92
C PRO A 118 1.76 1.32 17.57
N ARG A 119 1.75 1.45 18.90
CA ARG A 119 2.68 2.28 19.66
C ARG A 119 3.97 1.53 20.03
N ARG A 120 4.02 0.21 19.85
CA ARG A 120 5.19 -0.63 20.14
C ARG A 120 5.92 -0.96 18.86
N GLN A 121 7.24 -0.79 18.86
CA GLN A 121 8.06 -1.03 17.69
C GLN A 121 8.63 -2.46 17.68
N PRO A 122 8.71 -3.10 16.49
CA PRO A 122 8.18 -2.64 15.21
C PRO A 122 6.64 -2.77 15.15
N ALA A 123 6.01 -1.71 14.63
CA ALA A 123 4.55 -1.63 14.43
C ALA A 123 4.14 -2.01 13.00
N GLY A 124 5.09 -2.00 12.07
CA GLY A 124 4.92 -2.39 10.68
C GLY A 124 6.20 -3.02 10.12
N TYR A 125 6.04 -3.71 9.00
CA TYR A 125 7.12 -4.33 8.25
C TYR A 125 6.75 -4.39 6.77
N ALA A 126 7.70 -4.10 5.90
CA ALA A 126 7.53 -4.30 4.49
C ALA A 126 8.83 -4.70 3.81
N ARG A 127 8.66 -5.48 2.75
CA ARG A 127 9.65 -5.81 1.72
C ARG A 127 8.87 -5.99 0.40
N PRO A 128 9.52 -6.09 -0.77
CA PRO A 128 8.80 -6.26 -2.02
C PRO A 128 7.73 -7.35 -1.89
N ARG A 129 6.48 -7.00 -2.22
CA ARG A 129 5.31 -7.90 -2.27
C ARG A 129 4.77 -8.42 -0.93
N ILE A 130 5.39 -8.05 0.19
CA ILE A 130 4.99 -8.51 1.54
C ILE A 130 4.94 -7.31 2.47
N ALA A 131 3.78 -7.06 3.06
CA ALA A 131 3.56 -6.01 4.04
C ALA A 131 2.90 -6.59 5.30
N ALA A 132 3.14 -5.96 6.45
CA ALA A 132 2.44 -6.25 7.69
C ALA A 132 2.28 -4.99 8.53
N ALA A 133 1.10 -4.77 9.10
CA ALA A 133 0.81 -3.63 9.95
C ALA A 133 0.00 -4.04 11.19
N THR A 134 0.32 -3.44 12.33
CA THR A 134 -0.42 -3.60 13.58
C THR A 134 -1.52 -2.56 13.73
N GLY A 135 -2.41 -2.75 14.70
CA GLY A 135 -3.42 -1.78 15.09
C GLY A 135 -4.79 -1.97 14.46
N GLY A 136 -5.18 -3.21 14.13
CA GLY A 136 -6.51 -3.55 13.61
C GLY A 136 -7.66 -2.89 14.38
N ALA A 137 -7.70 -2.99 15.71
CA ALA A 137 -8.72 -2.36 16.54
C ALA A 137 -8.72 -0.82 16.48
N TYR A 138 -7.61 -0.19 16.09
CA TYR A 138 -7.54 1.25 15.88
C TYR A 138 -8.00 1.64 14.47
N ILE A 139 -7.64 0.86 13.45
CA ILE A 139 -8.10 1.06 12.07
C ILE A 139 -9.63 0.91 11.99
N ALA A 140 -10.19 -0.12 12.66
CA ALA A 140 -11.63 -0.35 12.74
C ALA A 140 -12.42 0.83 13.35
N ARG A 141 -11.76 1.68 14.16
CA ARG A 141 -12.36 2.87 14.78
C ARG A 141 -12.37 4.10 13.90
N MET A 142 -11.69 4.09 12.77
CA MET A 142 -11.81 5.17 11.79
C MET A 142 -13.24 5.22 11.21
N ALA A 143 -13.64 6.39 10.72
CA ALA A 143 -14.85 6.49 9.90
C ALA A 143 -14.64 5.74 8.55
N PRO A 144 -15.71 5.43 7.79
CA PRO A 144 -15.54 4.92 6.44
C PRO A 144 -14.65 5.85 5.59
N ALA A 145 -13.84 5.28 4.70
CA ALA A 145 -12.92 6.06 3.87
C ALA A 145 -13.64 7.10 3.01
N ALA A 146 -14.84 6.78 2.49
CA ALA A 146 -15.68 7.69 1.72
C ALA A 146 -16.21 8.90 2.53
N GLU A 147 -16.27 8.79 3.85
CA GLU A 147 -16.70 9.87 4.77
C GLU A 147 -15.51 10.61 5.39
N THR A 148 -14.29 10.11 5.17
CA THR A 148 -13.08 10.64 5.80
C THR A 148 -12.37 11.59 4.82
N PRO A 149 -12.04 12.82 5.24
CA PRO A 149 -11.25 13.71 4.39
C PRO A 149 -9.83 13.13 4.16
N PRO A 150 -9.18 13.45 3.03
CA PRO A 150 -7.86 12.90 2.69
C PRO A 150 -6.74 13.36 3.65
N VAL A 151 -6.98 14.41 4.43
CA VAL A 151 -6.09 14.88 5.49
C VAL A 151 -6.87 14.94 6.80
N VAL A 152 -6.36 14.26 7.83
CA VAL A 152 -7.02 14.14 9.13
C VAL A 152 -6.13 14.62 10.28
N PRO A 153 -6.71 15.05 11.41
CA PRO A 153 -5.95 15.30 12.63
C PRO A 153 -5.18 14.04 13.06
N TYR A 154 -3.96 14.25 13.59
CA TYR A 154 -3.18 13.15 14.14
C TYR A 154 -3.92 12.48 15.31
N SER A 155 -4.10 11.18 15.20
CA SER A 155 -4.66 10.33 16.25
C SER A 155 -4.09 8.91 16.10
N ILE A 156 -4.22 8.06 17.11
CA ILE A 156 -3.76 6.65 17.00
C ILE A 156 -4.49 5.90 15.87
N PRO A 157 -5.83 5.99 15.71
CA PRO A 157 -6.53 5.44 14.55
C PRO A 157 -5.99 5.92 13.20
N ALA A 158 -5.76 7.23 13.05
CA ALA A 158 -5.22 7.78 11.82
C ALA A 158 -3.78 7.32 11.56
N ALA A 159 -2.94 7.25 12.60
CA ALA A 159 -1.56 6.80 12.49
C ALA A 159 -1.45 5.30 12.16
N ALA A 160 -2.29 4.44 12.76
CA ALA A 160 -2.35 3.02 12.42
C ALA A 160 -2.85 2.79 10.98
N THR A 161 -3.84 3.58 10.56
CA THR A 161 -4.34 3.53 9.18
C THR A 161 -3.27 3.99 8.20
N GLN A 162 -2.57 5.09 8.48
CA GLN A 162 -1.49 5.56 7.61
C GLN A 162 -0.29 4.61 7.62
N LEU A 163 0.00 3.94 8.74
CA LEU A 163 1.03 2.89 8.81
C LEU A 163 0.69 1.74 7.85
N LEU A 164 -0.56 1.28 7.82
CA LEU A 164 -0.99 0.28 6.85
C LEU A 164 -0.72 0.74 5.40
N LEU A 165 -1.05 1.99 5.07
CA LEU A 165 -0.75 2.56 3.75
C LEU A 165 0.78 2.61 3.51
N HIS A 166 1.55 3.03 4.50
CA HIS A 166 3.00 3.11 4.42
C HIS A 166 3.66 1.77 4.07
N GLU A 167 3.24 0.69 4.74
CA GLU A 167 3.81 -0.64 4.49
C GLU A 167 3.40 -1.20 3.11
N VAL A 168 2.18 -0.93 2.65
CA VAL A 168 1.78 -1.28 1.29
C VAL A 168 2.56 -0.47 0.25
N GLY A 169 2.78 0.82 0.49
CA GLY A 169 3.63 1.66 -0.36
C GLY A 169 5.05 1.07 -0.49
N HIS A 170 5.63 0.63 0.62
CA HIS A 170 6.92 -0.06 0.60
C HIS A 170 6.90 -1.40 -0.16
N ALA A 171 5.86 -2.20 0.01
CA ALA A 171 5.72 -3.47 -0.71
C ALA A 171 5.59 -3.28 -2.22
N LEU A 172 5.07 -2.13 -2.65
CA LEU A 172 4.94 -1.67 -4.04
C LEU A 172 6.15 -0.86 -4.55
N GLY A 173 7.23 -0.72 -3.76
CA GLY A 173 8.47 -0.09 -4.23
C GLY A 173 8.68 1.37 -3.80
N ALA A 174 7.70 2.01 -3.16
CA ALA A 174 7.93 3.34 -2.59
C ALA A 174 8.93 3.28 -1.42
N THR A 175 9.67 4.35 -1.20
CA THR A 175 10.56 4.52 -0.05
C THR A 175 10.21 5.80 0.68
N HIS A 176 10.83 6.04 1.84
CA HIS A 176 10.64 7.29 2.58
C HIS A 176 11.01 8.53 1.75
N SER A 177 11.94 8.42 0.79
CA SER A 177 12.31 9.56 -0.07
C SER A 177 11.19 9.99 -0.99
N HIS A 178 10.20 9.15 -1.27
CA HIS A 178 9.02 9.53 -2.05
C HIS A 178 7.93 10.20 -1.20
N GLY A 179 8.16 10.30 0.11
CA GLY A 179 7.29 11.02 1.04
C GLY A 179 7.45 12.52 0.93
N THR A 180 6.41 13.26 1.36
CA THR A 180 6.48 14.71 1.53
C THR A 180 5.82 15.11 2.84
N ALA A 181 6.29 16.23 3.38
CA ALA A 181 5.55 16.95 4.40
C ALA A 181 5.39 18.40 3.96
N ARG A 182 4.22 18.97 4.23
CA ARG A 182 3.88 20.34 3.82
C ARG A 182 3.13 21.08 4.91
N ARG A 183 3.27 22.41 4.90
CA ARG A 183 2.49 23.30 5.76
C ARG A 183 1.14 23.60 5.12
N GLU A 184 0.09 23.58 5.93
CA GLU A 184 -1.28 23.98 5.56
C GLU A 184 -1.86 24.84 6.69
N GLY A 185 -1.75 26.17 6.54
CA GLY A 185 -1.99 27.10 7.65
C GLY A 185 -1.00 26.84 8.79
N ASP A 186 -1.53 26.61 10.00
CA ASP A 186 -0.74 26.31 11.20
C ASP A 186 -0.44 24.80 11.37
N ALA A 187 -0.93 23.96 10.46
CA ALA A 187 -0.74 22.51 10.51
C ALA A 187 0.44 22.05 9.64
N LEU A 188 1.11 20.99 10.09
CA LEU A 188 1.99 20.18 9.25
C LEU A 188 1.29 18.88 8.87
N VAL A 189 1.27 18.61 7.57
CA VAL A 189 0.68 17.41 6.97
C VAL A 189 1.80 16.50 6.50
N ALA A 190 1.88 15.29 7.06
CA ALA A 190 2.81 14.24 6.61
C ALA A 190 2.09 13.25 5.69
N SER A 191 2.68 12.95 4.53
CA SER A 191 2.19 11.91 3.63
C SER A 191 2.48 10.50 4.18
N PRO A 192 1.87 9.43 3.62
CA PRO A 192 2.08 8.06 4.11
C PRO A 192 3.55 7.66 4.21
N MET A 193 4.38 7.98 3.20
CA MET A 193 5.80 7.58 3.20
C MET A 193 6.67 8.39 4.18
N VAL A 194 6.13 9.44 4.81
CA VAL A 194 6.78 10.18 5.91
C VAL A 194 6.22 9.76 7.27
N GLY A 195 4.90 9.74 7.34
CA GLY A 195 4.11 9.45 8.52
C GLY A 195 4.53 10.17 9.79
N SER A 196 4.47 9.45 10.92
CA SER A 196 4.76 10.02 12.23
C SER A 196 6.25 10.35 12.45
N TYR A 197 7.14 9.89 11.58
CA TYR A 197 8.57 10.19 11.67
C TYR A 197 8.89 11.67 11.58
N LEU A 198 8.02 12.48 10.95
CA LEU A 198 8.16 13.94 10.91
C LEU A 198 8.26 14.56 12.31
N TRP A 199 7.54 14.00 13.29
CA TRP A 199 7.52 14.47 14.67
C TRP A 199 8.29 13.56 15.64
N ALA A 200 9.08 12.63 15.13
CA ALA A 200 9.95 11.81 15.94
C ALA A 200 11.15 12.64 16.45
N PRO A 201 11.84 12.21 17.52
CA PRO A 201 13.09 12.84 17.94
C PRO A 201 14.07 12.94 16.77
N GLU A 202 14.85 14.02 16.69
CA GLU A 202 15.75 14.35 15.58
C GLU A 202 16.58 13.15 15.09
N ARG A 203 17.24 12.43 16.00
CA ARG A 203 18.00 11.21 15.68
C ARG A 203 17.20 10.11 14.97
N VAL A 204 15.91 9.97 15.30
CA VAL A 204 15.01 9.01 14.64
C VAL A 204 14.59 9.56 13.28
N ARG A 205 14.25 10.85 13.22
CA ARG A 205 13.86 11.55 11.99
C ARG A 205 14.95 11.48 10.93
N GLU A 206 16.18 11.87 11.26
CA GLU A 206 17.35 11.82 10.35
C GLU A 206 17.61 10.41 9.82
N ARG A 207 17.50 9.40 10.69
CA ARG A 207 17.71 7.99 10.30
C ARG A 207 16.66 7.49 9.31
N GLN A 208 15.42 7.97 9.44
CA GLN A 208 14.30 7.45 8.65
C GLN A 208 14.04 8.28 7.38
N LEU A 209 14.03 9.60 7.48
CA LEU A 209 13.56 10.47 6.40
C LEU A 209 14.68 11.08 5.55
N GLY A 210 15.93 11.10 6.04
CA GLY A 210 17.00 11.89 5.43
C GLY A 210 16.71 13.40 5.48
N ASP A 211 17.55 14.18 4.80
CA ASP A 211 17.47 15.65 4.81
C ASP A 211 16.53 16.21 3.73
N GLU A 212 16.35 15.47 2.62
CA GLU A 212 15.56 15.88 1.47
C GLU A 212 14.66 14.76 0.96
N SER A 213 13.48 15.15 0.47
CA SER A 213 12.61 14.28 -0.31
C SER A 213 13.07 14.23 -1.77
N ALA A 214 12.99 13.05 -2.39
CA ALA A 214 13.16 12.88 -3.84
C ALA A 214 12.13 13.69 -4.66
N CYS A 215 11.09 14.18 -3.99
CA CYS A 215 10.03 14.99 -4.56
C CYS A 215 10.33 16.50 -4.53
N GLY A 216 11.56 16.90 -4.20
CA GLY A 216 12.08 18.25 -4.49
C GLY A 216 11.94 19.28 -3.37
N GLY A 217 12.00 18.87 -2.10
CA GLY A 217 11.99 19.82 -0.98
C GLY A 217 12.52 19.23 0.32
N ALA A 218 13.10 20.08 1.16
CA ALA A 218 13.43 19.75 2.54
C ALA A 218 12.16 19.58 3.37
N TYR A 219 12.20 18.73 4.39
CA TYR A 219 11.10 18.63 5.34
C TYR A 219 11.00 19.93 6.17
N PRO A 220 9.80 20.50 6.36
CA PRO A 220 9.62 21.67 7.20
C PRO A 220 9.98 21.33 8.66
N ASP A 221 10.51 22.33 9.38
CA ASP A 221 10.78 22.19 10.81
C ASP A 221 9.50 21.90 11.59
N ALA A 222 9.52 20.77 12.30
CA ALA A 222 8.36 20.25 13.01
C ALA A 222 8.00 21.08 14.26
N ASP A 223 8.95 21.85 14.79
CA ASP A 223 8.80 22.62 16.03
C ASP A 223 7.94 23.88 15.85
N ASP A 224 7.75 24.33 14.61
CA ASP A 224 7.02 25.55 14.25
C ASP A 224 5.54 25.30 13.90
N ALA A 225 4.98 24.15 14.28
CA ALA A 225 3.60 23.78 13.96
C ALA A 225 2.82 23.39 15.21
N SER A 226 1.69 24.06 15.41
CA SER A 226 0.79 23.79 16.53
C SER A 226 -0.09 22.55 16.30
N GLU A 227 -0.32 22.17 15.03
CA GLU A 227 -1.17 21.04 14.65
C GLU A 227 -0.43 19.98 13.83
N ARG A 228 -0.64 18.71 14.20
CA ARG A 228 -0.15 17.54 13.46
C ARG A 228 -1.28 16.93 12.65
N ARG A 229 -1.06 16.69 11.36
CA ARG A 229 -2.03 16.09 10.45
C ARG A 229 -1.42 15.01 9.59
N LEU A 230 -2.22 14.01 9.25
CA LEU A 230 -1.82 12.86 8.45
C LEU A 230 -2.56 12.89 7.12
N GLY A 231 -1.83 12.80 6.01
CA GLY A 231 -2.39 12.54 4.69
C GLY A 231 -2.64 11.03 4.49
N LEU A 232 -3.82 10.67 4.01
CA LEU A 232 -4.25 9.29 3.77
C LEU A 232 -4.22 8.91 2.28
N ARG A 233 -3.40 9.62 1.50
CA ARG A 233 -3.19 9.43 0.06
C ARG A 233 -1.70 9.50 -0.25
N TYR A 234 -1.25 8.71 -1.23
CA TYR A 234 0.09 8.86 -1.76
C TYR A 234 0.24 10.21 -2.45
N THR A 235 1.45 10.74 -2.42
CA THR A 235 1.85 11.91 -3.21
C THR A 235 2.08 11.48 -4.66
N ASP A 236 2.03 12.39 -5.61
CA ASP A 236 2.32 12.09 -7.03
C ASP A 236 3.69 11.41 -7.22
N CYS A 237 4.66 11.81 -6.41
CA CYS A 237 6.01 11.26 -6.40
C CYS A 237 6.07 9.83 -5.82
N ALA A 238 5.29 9.54 -4.78
CA ALA A 238 5.14 8.16 -4.31
C ALA A 238 4.36 7.31 -5.31
N ALA A 239 3.30 7.85 -5.91
CA ALA A 239 2.52 7.19 -6.95
C ALA A 239 3.38 6.80 -8.16
N GLY A 240 4.24 7.70 -8.64
CA GLY A 240 5.17 7.42 -9.74
C GLY A 240 6.27 6.41 -9.42
N ALA A 241 6.38 5.97 -8.17
CA ALA A 241 7.33 4.95 -7.71
C ALA A 241 6.66 3.63 -7.31
N LEU A 242 5.33 3.53 -7.43
CA LEU A 242 4.62 2.26 -7.23
C LEU A 242 4.74 1.41 -8.50
N GLU A 243 5.05 0.13 -8.33
CA GLU A 243 5.15 -0.88 -9.39
C GLU A 243 3.96 -1.84 -9.41
#